data_AF-A0A0K0DGZ4-F1
#
_entry.id   AF-A0A0K0DGZ4-F1
#
_cell.length_a   1.000
_cell.length_b   1.000
_cell.length_c   1.000
_cell.angle_alpha   90.00
_cell.angle_beta   90.00
_cell.angle_gamma   90.00
#
_symmetry.space_group_name_H-M   'P 1'
#
loop_
_entity.id
_entity.type
_entity.pdbx_description
1 polymer ?
#
loop_
_entity_poly.entity_id
_entity_poly.type
_entity_poly.pdbx_seq_one_letter_code
_entity_poly.pdbx_strand_id
1 'polypeptide(L)'
;MRTLEWNNTGVKIDGRQIHHLRFADDIVLITPDISKAERMLADFDKACGKIGLRLNLKKTMFLKNGLISFALFTLDGTNISECSSYVYLGREVNMMTSWI
;
A
#
# COMPACT_ATOMS: atom_id res chain seq x y z
N MET A 1 -2.98 -6.82 -13.28
CA MET A 1 -2.66 -5.45 -12.83
C MET A 1 -2.80 -4.37 -13.91
N ARG A 2 -2.50 -4.61 -15.19
CA ARG A 2 -2.65 -3.60 -16.28
C ARG A 2 -4.06 -3.00 -16.45
N THR A 3 -5.08 -3.59 -15.82
CA THR A 3 -6.48 -3.16 -15.84
C THR A 3 -6.91 -2.39 -14.60
N LEU A 4 -6.00 -2.14 -13.64
CA LEU A 4 -6.29 -1.35 -12.45
C LEU A 4 -6.04 0.12 -12.77
N GLU A 5 -7.13 0.87 -12.91
CA GLU A 5 -7.13 2.31 -13.24
C GLU A 5 -6.70 3.13 -12.02
N TRP A 6 -5.40 3.20 -11.77
CA TRP A 6 -4.81 3.97 -10.66
C TRP A 6 -4.18 5.29 -11.08
N ASN A 7 -4.53 5.80 -12.28
CA ASN A 7 -3.92 6.99 -12.89
C ASN A 7 -3.97 8.25 -12.00
N ASN A 8 -4.97 8.35 -11.11
CA ASN A 8 -5.15 9.47 -10.16
C ASN A 8 -4.71 9.16 -8.73
N THR A 9 -4.00 8.04 -8.55
CA THR A 9 -3.48 7.55 -7.27
C THR A 9 -1.95 7.54 -7.29
N GLY A 10 -1.27 7.21 -6.19
CA GLY A 10 0.20 7.21 -6.16
C GLY A 10 0.85 8.53 -5.76
N VAL A 11 2.17 8.53 -5.72
CA VAL A 11 3.00 9.70 -5.41
C VAL A 11 3.86 10.05 -6.62
N LYS A 12 4.04 11.34 -6.89
CA LYS A 12 4.88 11.83 -7.98
C LYS A 12 6.32 12.03 -7.50
N ILE A 13 7.27 11.34 -8.11
CA ILE A 13 8.71 11.44 -7.82
C ILE A 13 9.43 11.70 -9.16
N ASP A 14 10.22 12.78 -9.23
CA ASP A 14 10.97 13.18 -10.42
C ASP A 14 10.14 13.17 -11.72
N GLY A 15 8.92 13.72 -11.64
CA GLY A 15 8.00 13.78 -12.78
C GLY A 15 7.23 12.49 -13.07
N ARG A 16 7.58 11.37 -12.42
CA ARG A 16 6.95 10.05 -12.62
C ARG A 16 5.95 9.74 -11.52
N GLN A 17 4.77 9.26 -11.90
CA GLN A 17 3.76 8.80 -10.97
C GLN A 17 4.06 7.35 -10.55
N ILE A 18 4.23 7.12 -9.24
CA ILE A 18 4.53 5.80 -8.68
C ILE A 18 3.33 5.33 -7.85
N HIS A 19 2.72 4.22 -8.29
CA HIS A 19 1.54 3.63 -7.65
C HIS A 19 1.88 2.36 -6.84
N HIS A 20 2.83 1.57 -7.33
CA HIS A 20 3.20 0.31 -6.71
C HIS A 20 4.63 -0.11 -7.04
N LEU A 21 5.20 -0.93 -6.17
CA LEU A 21 6.42 -1.71 -6.40
C LEU A 21 6.04 -3.19 -6.28
N ARG A 22 6.60 -4.05 -7.12
CA ARG A 22 6.32 -5.48 -7.08
C ARG A 22 7.61 -6.26 -7.29
N PHE A 23 7.82 -7.28 -6.46
CA PHE A 23 8.88 -8.24 -6.63
C PHE A 23 8.38 -9.62 -6.19
N ALA A 24 8.57 -10.64 -7.03
CA ALA A 24 8.01 -11.97 -6.81
C ALA A 24 6.49 -11.93 -6.45
N ASP A 25 6.14 -12.46 -5.28
CA ASP A 25 4.80 -12.49 -4.69
C ASP A 25 4.47 -11.27 -3.81
N ASP A 26 5.45 -10.42 -3.50
CA ASP A 26 5.26 -9.23 -2.68
C ASP A 26 4.93 -7.99 -3.53
N ILE A 27 4.01 -7.18 -3.01
CA ILE A 27 3.62 -5.90 -3.59
C ILE A 27 3.54 -4.81 -2.53
N VAL A 28 4.00 -3.62 -2.87
CA VAL A 28 3.84 -2.40 -2.08
C VAL A 28 2.95 -1.45 -2.86
N LEU A 29 1.86 -0.99 -2.25
CA LEU A 29 0.97 0.03 -2.81
C LEU A 29 1.31 1.38 -2.17
N ILE A 30 1.40 2.43 -2.97
CA ILE A 30 1.83 3.77 -2.52
C ILE A 30 0.74 4.77 -2.90
N THR A 31 0.35 5.63 -1.95
CA THR A 31 -0.63 6.69 -2.15
C THR A 31 -0.53 7.72 -1.02
N PRO A 32 -0.84 9.00 -1.27
CA PRO A 32 -0.80 10.05 -0.26
C PRO A 32 -1.98 10.02 0.73
N ASP A 33 -2.99 9.19 0.48
CA ASP A 33 -4.27 9.21 1.20
C ASP A 33 -4.73 7.80 1.60
N ILE A 34 -5.23 7.66 2.84
CA ILE A 34 -5.66 6.39 3.43
C ILE A 34 -6.89 5.83 2.70
N SER A 35 -7.90 6.66 2.43
CA SER A 35 -9.11 6.19 1.74
C SER A 35 -8.79 5.70 0.32
N LYS A 36 -7.85 6.36 -0.36
CA LYS A 36 -7.29 5.86 -1.62
C LYS A 36 -6.52 4.55 -1.43
N ALA A 37 -5.79 4.38 -0.33
CA ALA A 37 -5.08 3.13 -0.04
C ALA A 37 -6.04 1.95 0.15
N GLU A 38 -7.15 2.16 0.86
CA GLU A 38 -8.16 1.12 1.10
C GLU A 38 -8.80 0.70 -0.22
N ARG A 39 -9.16 1.68 -1.06
CA ARG A 39 -9.69 1.42 -2.40
C ARG A 39 -8.69 0.69 -3.28
N MET A 40 -7.42 1.10 -3.30
CA MET A 40 -6.38 0.41 -4.07
C MET A 40 -6.22 -1.04 -3.62
N LEU A 41 -6.22 -1.28 -2.30
CA LEU A 41 -6.09 -2.62 -1.76
C LEU A 41 -7.31 -3.49 -2.11
N ALA A 42 -8.52 -2.95 -2.01
CA ALA A 42 -9.75 -3.65 -2.39
C ALA A 42 -9.80 -3.97 -3.89
N ASP A 43 -9.41 -3.03 -4.75
CA ASP A 43 -9.31 -3.26 -6.19
C ASP A 43 -8.26 -4.33 -6.51
N PHE A 44 -7.14 -4.34 -5.77
CA PHE A 44 -6.09 -5.33 -5.91
C PHE A 44 -6.53 -6.72 -5.45
N ASP A 45 -7.16 -6.85 -4.28
CA ASP A 45 -7.72 -8.11 -3.77
C ASP A 45 -8.72 -8.71 -4.75
N LYS A 46 -9.66 -7.89 -5.24
CA LYS A 46 -10.63 -8.29 -6.25
C LYS A 46 -9.97 -8.78 -7.53
N ALA A 47 -8.89 -8.13 -7.97
CA ALA A 47 -8.14 -8.55 -9.15
C ALA A 47 -7.39 -9.88 -8.92
N CYS A 48 -6.82 -10.10 -7.73
CA CYS A 48 -6.22 -11.36 -7.32
C CYS A 48 -7.26 -12.49 -7.31
N GLY A 49 -8.45 -12.25 -6.74
CA GLY A 49 -9.53 -13.22 -6.68
C GLY A 49 -9.99 -13.72 -8.05
N LYS A 50 -9.99 -12.86 -9.08
CA LYS A 50 -10.33 -13.24 -10.47
C LYS A 50 -9.39 -14.27 -11.08
N ILE A 51 -8.16 -14.38 -10.58
CA ILE A 51 -7.16 -15.35 -11.04
C ILE A 51 -6.90 -16.44 -9.99
N GLY A 52 -7.78 -16.57 -9.00
CA GLY A 52 -7.68 -17.60 -7.96
C GLY A 52 -6.64 -17.33 -6.87
N LEU A 53 -6.08 -16.12 -6.82
CA LEU A 53 -5.16 -15.70 -5.75
C LEU A 53 -5.91 -15.00 -4.62
N ARG A 54 -5.32 -14.99 -3.43
CA ARG A 54 -5.86 -14.30 -2.24
C ARG A 54 -4.75 -13.56 -1.52
N LEU A 55 -5.09 -12.41 -0.96
CA LEU A 55 -4.18 -11.69 -0.07
C LEU A 55 -4.03 -12.43 1.26
N ASN A 56 -2.83 -12.40 1.82
CA ASN A 56 -2.58 -12.88 3.16
C ASN A 56 -2.68 -11.72 4.15
N LEU A 57 -3.90 -11.43 4.63
CA LEU A 57 -4.15 -10.30 5.52
C LEU A 57 -3.36 -10.31 6.83
N LYS A 58 -2.91 -11.49 7.28
CA LYS A 58 -2.04 -11.59 8.46
C LYS A 58 -0.62 -11.08 8.21
N LYS A 59 -0.17 -11.11 6.95
CA LYS A 59 1.15 -10.61 6.52
C LYS A 59 1.07 -9.23 5.88
N THR A 60 -0.11 -8.82 5.41
CA THR A 60 -0.34 -7.46 4.93
C THR A 60 -0.22 -6.50 6.09
N MET A 61 0.64 -5.49 5.92
CA MET A 61 0.80 -4.40 6.87
C MET A 61 0.68 -3.09 6.11
N PHE A 62 0.34 -2.00 6.81
CA PHE A 62 0.41 -0.66 6.25
C PHE A 62 1.39 0.20 7.04
N LEU A 63 1.94 1.19 6.36
CA LEU A 63 2.87 2.17 6.88
C LEU A 63 2.31 3.56 6.57
N LYS A 64 2.25 4.43 7.58
CA LYS A 64 1.77 5.80 7.43
C LYS A 64 2.80 6.81 7.93
N ASN A 65 2.68 8.04 7.43
CA ASN A 65 3.47 9.16 7.95
C ASN A 65 3.08 9.45 9.41
N GLY A 66 4.06 9.83 10.24
CA GLY A 66 3.85 10.21 11.64
C GLY A 66 2.92 11.41 11.84
N LEU A 67 2.73 12.25 10.80
CA LEU A 67 1.75 13.34 10.81
C LEU A 67 0.29 12.87 10.74
N ILE A 68 0.06 11.63 10.31
CA ILE A 68 -1.27 11.05 10.24
C ILE A 68 -1.55 10.40 11.61
N SER A 69 -2.50 10.98 12.34
CA SER A 69 -2.99 10.47 13.62
C SER A 69 -3.77 9.15 13.45
N PHE A 70 -4.36 8.62 14.52
CA PHE A 70 -5.13 7.37 14.56
C PHE A 70 -5.86 7.07 13.24
N ALA A 71 -5.31 6.13 12.48
CA ALA A 71 -5.82 5.75 11.17
C ALA A 71 -6.25 4.29 11.26
N LEU A 72 -7.54 4.05 11.04
CA LEU A 72 -8.02 2.70 10.81
C LEU A 72 -7.79 2.39 9.34
N PHE A 73 -7.16 1.25 9.06
CA PHE A 73 -6.96 0.75 7.71
C PHE A 73 -7.58 -0.63 7.61
N THR A 74 -8.63 -0.76 6.81
CA THR A 74 -9.41 -1.99 6.73
C THR A 74 -9.55 -2.50 5.30
N LEU A 75 -9.67 -3.82 5.18
CA LEU A 75 -10.17 -4.48 3.97
C LEU A 75 -11.34 -5.37 4.36
N ASP A 76 -12.51 -5.13 3.76
CA ASP A 76 -13.76 -5.86 4.05
C ASP A 76 -14.05 -5.97 5.56
N GLY A 77 -13.83 -4.87 6.30
CA GLY A 77 -14.02 -4.81 7.75
C GLY A 77 -12.94 -5.52 8.58
N THR A 78 -11.94 -6.13 7.95
CA THR A 78 -10.78 -6.70 8.65
C THR A 78 -9.69 -5.65 8.81
N ASN A 79 -9.25 -5.42 10.04
CA ASN A 79 -8.16 -4.49 10.34
C ASN A 79 -6.82 -5.03 9.83
N ILE A 80 -6.08 -4.16 9.17
CA ILE A 80 -4.71 -4.42 8.73
C ILE A 80 -3.76 -3.80 9.75
N SER A 81 -2.69 -4.52 10.08
CA SER A 81 -1.74 -4.07 11.10
C SER A 81 -0.90 -2.89 10.61
N GLU A 82 -0.75 -1.89 11.48
CA GLU A 82 0.22 -0.81 11.27
C GLU A 82 1.63 -1.30 11.61
N CYS A 83 2.63 -0.90 10.83
CA CYS A 83 4.05 -1.03 11.15
C CYS A 83 4.72 0.35 11.14
N SER A 84 5.80 0.51 11.92
CA SER A 84 6.61 1.73 11.95
C SER A 84 7.74 1.72 10.92
N SER A 85 8.25 0.54 10.59
CA SER A 85 9.19 0.31 9.50
C SER A 85 9.00 -1.07 8.89
N TYR A 86 9.50 -1.24 7.67
CA TYR A 86 9.41 -2.48 6.90
C TYR A 86 10.67 -2.69 6.08
N VAL A 87 11.21 -3.91 6.03
CA VAL A 87 12.36 -4.24 5.19
C VAL A 87 11.89 -4.76 3.85
N TYR A 88 12.04 -3.96 2.79
CA TYR A 88 11.73 -4.35 1.42
C TYR A 88 13.01 -4.56 0.62
N LEU A 89 13.23 -5.77 0.11
CA LEU A 89 14.41 -6.15 -0.69
C LEU A 89 15.74 -5.82 0.00
N GLY A 90 15.82 -6.05 1.31
CA GLY A 90 17.02 -5.79 2.12
C GLY A 90 17.26 -4.32 2.47
N ARG A 91 16.33 -3.42 2.13
CA ARG A 91 16.37 -2.02 2.55
C ARG A 91 15.22 -1.72 3.51
N GLU A 92 15.54 -1.09 4.62
CA GLU A 92 14.52 -0.56 5.52
C GLU A 92 13.79 0.61 4.86
N VAL A 93 12.48 0.58 4.94
CA VAL A 93 11.55 1.63 4.55
C VAL A 93 10.84 2.08 5.82
N ASN A 94 10.92 3.36 6.12
CA ASN A 94 10.14 4.00 7.17
C ASN A 94 9.58 5.32 6.64
N MET A 95 8.54 5.82 7.29
CA MET A 95 7.91 7.10 6.95
C MET A 95 8.24 8.17 8.01
N MET A 96 9.42 8.11 8.63
CA MET A 96 9.82 9.10 9.62
C MET A 96 10.02 10.47 8.96
N THR A 97 9.31 11.48 9.47
CA THR A 97 9.58 12.89 9.15
C THR A 97 10.84 13.34 9.88
N SER A 98 11.99 13.21 9.22
CA SER A 98 13.25 13.87 9.59
C SER A 98 13.86 14.59 8.38
N TRP A 99 13.05 15.34 7.64
CA TRP A 99 13.47 16.20 6.53
C TRP A 99 12.65 17.50 6.48
N ILE A 100 12.46 18.12 7.64
CA ILE A 100 12.17 19.55 7.77
C ILE A 100 13.29 20.15 8.61
#